data_AF-A0A7J4PQ77-F1
#
_entry.id   AF-A0A7J4PQ77-F1
#
_cell.length_a   1.000
_cell.length_b   1.000
_cell.length_c   1.000
_cell.angle_alpha   90.00
_cell.angle_beta   90.00
_cell.angle_gamma   90.00
#
_symmetry.space_group_name_H-M   'P 1'
#
loop_
_entity.id
_entity.type
_entity.pdbx_description
1 polymer ?
#
loop_
_entity_poly.entity_id
_entity_poly.type
_entity_poly.pdbx_seq_one_letter_code
_entity_poly.pdbx_strand_id
1 'polypeptide(L)'
;MKTRTKFLIAISFMILAIGLVFFLMIYQPGAGMYVRAVKLSDPPENSVEFSLADLEKYPYVKEAVLNPGTDIKVPSEHHQDMSEFGKITSYNNTNYIKVNNEYYNIHCESAD
;
A
#
# COMPACT_ATOMS: atom_id res chain seq x y z
N MET A 1 12.95 44.20 -18.75
CA MET A 1 12.64 44.04 -17.30
C MET A 1 13.73 44.69 -16.47
N LYS A 2 13.35 45.54 -15.52
CA LYS A 2 14.30 46.15 -14.57
C LYS A 2 14.91 45.05 -13.69
N THR A 3 16.17 45.22 -13.29
CA THR A 3 16.96 44.24 -12.51
C THR A 3 16.24 43.83 -11.22
N ARG A 4 15.53 44.77 -10.56
CA ARG A 4 14.67 44.49 -9.40
C ARG A 4 13.55 43.47 -9.68
N THR A 5 12.92 43.53 -10.85
CA THR A 5 11.82 42.64 -11.20
C THR A 5 12.31 41.21 -11.42
N LYS A 6 13.50 41.04 -12.04
CA LYS A 6 14.14 39.73 -12.18
C LYS A 6 14.50 39.12 -10.82
N PHE A 7 14.99 39.94 -9.90
CA PHE A 7 15.36 39.52 -8.56
C PHE A 7 14.16 39.05 -7.73
N LEU A 8 13.05 39.78 -7.78
CA LEU A 8 11.81 39.40 -7.10
C LEU A 8 11.22 38.09 -7.63
N ILE A 9 11.24 37.88 -8.95
CA ILE A 9 10.78 36.64 -9.56
C ILE A 9 11.65 35.46 -9.12
N ALA A 10 12.97 35.63 -9.09
CA ALA A 10 13.89 34.58 -8.64
C ALA A 10 13.63 34.14 -7.19
N ILE A 11 13.42 35.10 -6.27
CA ILE A 11 13.08 34.81 -4.87
C ILE A 11 11.73 34.09 -4.78
N SER A 12 10.72 34.55 -5.53
CA SER A 12 9.41 33.92 -5.54
C SER A 12 9.46 32.47 -6.01
N PHE A 13 10.23 32.17 -7.07
CA PHE A 13 10.45 30.80 -7.53
C PHE A 13 11.20 29.95 -6.50
N MET A 14 12.18 30.52 -5.80
CA MET A 14 12.92 29.82 -4.75
C MET A 14 12.01 29.41 -3.59
N ILE A 15 11.14 30.32 -3.12
CA ILE A 15 10.17 30.02 -2.05
C ILE A 15 9.17 28.96 -2.51
N LEU A 16 8.68 29.08 -3.75
CA LEU A 16 7.74 28.11 -4.33
C LEU A 16 8.38 26.72 -4.46
N ALA A 17 9.64 26.65 -4.88
CA ALA A 17 10.39 25.39 -4.97
C ALA A 17 10.58 24.76 -3.58
N ILE A 18 10.95 25.53 -2.56
CA ILE A 18 11.07 25.04 -1.18
C ILE A 18 9.71 24.50 -0.69
N GLY A 19 8.63 25.25 -0.88
CA GLY A 19 7.29 24.82 -0.51
C GLY A 19 6.86 23.53 -1.21
N LEU A 20 7.23 23.37 -2.49
CA LEU A 20 6.94 22.15 -3.25
C LEU A 20 7.70 20.93 -2.69
N VAL A 21 8.98 21.09 -2.31
CA VAL A 21 9.77 20.03 -1.69
C VAL A 21 9.17 19.57 -0.37
N PHE A 22 8.72 20.51 0.48
CA PHE A 22 8.03 20.17 1.73
C PHE A 22 6.71 19.41 1.49
N PHE A 23 5.92 19.84 0.50
CA PHE A 23 4.70 19.13 0.12
C PHE A 23 4.97 17.71 -0.35
N LEU A 24 6.02 17.51 -1.14
CA LEU A 24 6.42 16.20 -1.62
C LEU A 24 6.92 15.30 -0.48
N MET A 25 7.66 15.83 0.50
CA MET A 25 8.09 15.07 1.69
C MET A 25 6.90 14.61 2.56
N ILE A 26 5.82 15.39 2.66
CA ILE A 26 4.63 15.02 3.46
C ILE A 26 3.76 13.98 2.74
N TYR A 27 3.69 14.02 1.41
CA TYR A 27 2.85 13.13 0.61
C TYR A 27 3.52 11.81 0.22
N GLN A 28 4.79 11.59 0.55
CA GLN A 28 5.38 10.27 0.40
C GLN A 28 4.69 9.29 1.36
N PRO A 29 4.30 8.09 0.89
CA PRO A 29 3.89 7.02 1.79
C PRO A 29 4.99 6.87 2.83
N GLY A 30 4.69 7.17 4.11
CA GLY A 30 5.72 7.15 5.14
C GLY A 30 6.35 5.75 5.22
N ALA A 31 7.63 5.66 5.61
CA ALA A 31 8.29 4.36 5.76
C ALA A 31 7.43 3.38 6.58
N GLY A 32 7.41 2.12 6.15
CA GLY A 32 6.62 1.06 6.76
C GLY A 32 6.16 -0.02 5.78
N MET A 33 5.48 -1.02 6.33
CA MET A 33 4.87 -2.10 5.58
C MET A 33 3.43 -1.74 5.23
N TYR A 34 3.03 -2.06 4.01
CA TYR A 34 1.71 -1.81 3.44
C TYR A 34 1.15 -3.09 2.85
N VAL A 35 -0.17 -3.23 2.97
CA VAL A 35 -0.92 -4.34 2.38
C VAL A 35 -2.04 -3.79 1.54
N ARG A 36 -2.18 -4.32 0.33
CA ARG A 36 -3.25 -3.97 -0.59
C ARG A 36 -3.85 -5.21 -1.21
N ALA A 37 -5.19 -5.27 -1.20
CA ALA A 37 -5.91 -6.29 -1.95
C ALA A 37 -6.46 -5.66 -3.23
N VAL A 38 -6.21 -6.30 -4.37
CA VAL A 38 -6.79 -5.91 -5.66
C VAL A 38 -7.82 -6.96 -6.04
N LYS A 39 -9.09 -6.58 -6.09
CA LYS A 39 -10.17 -7.47 -6.52
C LYS A 39 -10.01 -7.80 -7.99
N LEU A 40 -10.09 -9.08 -8.33
CA LEU A 40 -9.99 -9.60 -9.69
C LEU A 40 -11.38 -9.81 -10.28
N SER A 41 -11.51 -9.52 -11.58
CA SER A 41 -12.75 -9.79 -12.32
C SER A 41 -12.87 -11.27 -12.73
N ASP A 42 -11.74 -11.90 -13.04
CA ASP A 42 -11.66 -13.29 -13.48
C ASP A 42 -10.92 -14.15 -12.44
N PRO A 43 -11.28 -15.44 -12.31
CA PRO A 43 -10.60 -16.36 -11.42
C PRO A 43 -9.14 -16.59 -11.89
N PRO A 44 -8.15 -16.49 -11.00
CA PRO A 44 -6.77 -16.82 -11.31
C PRO A 44 -6.57 -18.34 -11.39
N GLU A 45 -5.47 -18.77 -12.03
CA GLU A 45 -5.13 -20.18 -12.20
C GLU A 45 -4.94 -20.91 -10.85
N ASN A 46 -4.34 -20.22 -9.86
CA ASN A 46 -4.11 -20.74 -8.52
C ASN A 46 -4.47 -19.68 -7.48
N SER A 47 -5.24 -20.05 -6.46
CA SER A 47 -5.56 -19.20 -5.32
C SER A 47 -5.64 -20.00 -4.03
N VAL A 48 -5.29 -19.39 -2.91
CA VAL A 48 -5.54 -19.96 -1.59
C VAL A 48 -6.92 -19.53 -1.09
N GLU A 49 -7.74 -20.49 -0.67
CA GLU A 49 -9.08 -20.18 -0.16
C GLU A 49 -9.03 -19.84 1.34
N PHE A 50 -9.66 -18.72 1.70
CA PHE A 50 -9.78 -18.24 3.07
C PHE A 50 -11.26 -17.93 3.37
N SER A 51 -11.71 -18.31 4.56
CA SER A 51 -12.94 -17.76 5.11
C SER A 51 -12.68 -16.39 5.76
N LEU A 52 -13.74 -15.61 5.96
CA LEU A 52 -13.64 -14.37 6.74
C LEU A 52 -13.17 -14.61 8.19
N ALA A 53 -13.43 -15.79 8.74
CA ALA A 53 -12.97 -16.18 10.08
C ALA A 53 -11.46 -16.45 10.08
N ASP A 54 -10.92 -17.08 9.03
CA ASP A 54 -9.47 -17.31 8.91
C ASP A 54 -8.70 -15.99 8.82
N LEU A 55 -9.31 -14.99 8.16
CA LEU A 55 -8.75 -13.64 8.06
C LEU A 55 -8.80 -12.86 9.38
N GLU A 56 -9.49 -13.31 10.42
CA GLU A 56 -9.43 -12.65 11.74
C GLU A 56 -8.04 -12.73 12.37
N LYS A 57 -7.25 -13.75 12.04
CA LYS A 57 -5.84 -13.84 12.42
C LYS A 57 -4.97 -12.79 11.71
N TYR A 58 -5.44 -12.26 10.58
CA TYR A 58 -4.72 -11.35 9.71
C TYR A 58 -5.52 -10.05 9.49
N PRO A 59 -5.70 -9.21 10.54
CA PRO A 59 -6.65 -8.10 10.52
C PRO A 59 -6.41 -7.11 9.38
N TYR A 60 -5.16 -6.84 9.00
CA TYR A 60 -4.84 -5.92 7.91
C TYR A 60 -5.06 -6.51 6.52
N VAL A 61 -4.96 -7.85 6.38
CA VAL A 61 -5.38 -8.53 5.15
C VAL A 61 -6.90 -8.50 5.04
N LYS A 62 -7.62 -8.74 6.15
CA LYS A 62 -9.08 -8.62 6.22
C LYS A 62 -9.52 -7.21 5.83
N GLU A 63 -8.91 -6.19 6.40
CA GLU A 63 -9.22 -4.80 6.10
C GLU A 63 -8.95 -4.46 4.63
N ALA A 64 -7.86 -4.96 4.06
CA ALA A 64 -7.52 -4.74 2.66
C ALA A 64 -8.53 -5.42 1.71
N VAL A 65 -8.99 -6.63 2.04
CA VAL A 65 -10.05 -7.34 1.29
C VAL A 65 -11.38 -6.60 1.38
N LEU A 66 -11.72 -6.02 2.53
CA LEU A 66 -12.93 -5.23 2.71
C LEU A 66 -12.88 -3.87 1.99
N ASN A 67 -11.68 -3.31 1.79
CA ASN A 67 -11.44 -2.03 1.12
C ASN A 67 -10.49 -2.18 -0.08
N PRO A 68 -10.86 -2.95 -1.12
CA PRO A 68 -9.95 -3.30 -2.20
C PRO A 68 -9.47 -2.07 -2.97
N GLY A 69 -8.20 -2.08 -3.36
CA GLY A 69 -7.53 -0.98 -4.06
C GLY A 69 -6.86 0.05 -3.17
N THR A 70 -7.06 -0.02 -1.85
CA THR A 70 -6.44 0.88 -0.87
C THR A 70 -5.20 0.24 -0.26
N ASP A 71 -4.12 1.02 -0.12
CA ASP A 71 -2.93 0.62 0.63
C ASP A 71 -3.16 0.83 2.12
N ILE A 72 -3.09 -0.25 2.89
CA ILE A 72 -3.28 -0.23 4.34
C ILE A 72 -1.93 -0.35 5.02
N LYS A 73 -1.58 0.67 5.81
CA LYS A 73 -0.35 0.67 6.61
C LYS A 73 -0.45 -0.34 7.75
N VAL A 74 0.49 -1.26 7.82
CA VAL A 74 0.56 -2.28 8.87
C VAL A 74 1.42 -1.78 10.03
N PRO A 75 0.86 -1.64 11.25
CA PRO A 75 1.62 -1.35 12.46
C PRO A 75 2.67 -2.42 12.75
N SER A 76 3.79 -2.01 13.34
CA SER A 76 4.95 -2.88 13.61
C SER A 76 4.64 -4.12 14.43
N GLU A 77 3.67 -4.03 15.36
CA GLU A 77 3.23 -5.15 16.20
C GLU A 77 2.56 -6.29 15.41
N HIS A 78 2.10 -6.02 14.20
CA HIS A 78 1.46 -7.00 13.30
C HIS A 78 2.34 -7.45 12.14
N HIS A 79 3.62 -7.05 12.11
CA HIS A 79 4.56 -7.47 11.06
C HIS A 79 4.81 -8.99 11.08
N GLN A 80 4.72 -9.63 12.25
CA GLN A 80 4.84 -11.07 12.36
C GLN A 80 3.65 -11.78 11.71
N ASP A 81 2.43 -11.31 11.94
CA ASP A 81 1.21 -11.86 11.32
C ASP A 81 1.31 -11.77 9.79
N MET A 82 1.79 -10.64 9.27
CA MET A 82 2.03 -10.48 7.83
C MET A 82 3.12 -11.40 7.29
N SER A 83 4.18 -11.62 8.06
CA SER A 83 5.23 -12.59 7.69
C SER A 83 4.67 -14.01 7.62
N GLU A 84 3.80 -14.40 8.56
CA GLU A 84 3.13 -15.70 8.53
C GLU A 84 2.19 -15.82 7.33
N PHE A 85 1.40 -14.79 7.04
CA PHE A 85 0.54 -14.75 5.87
C PHE A 85 1.35 -14.91 4.57
N GLY A 86 2.46 -14.17 4.45
CA GLY A 86 3.36 -14.26 3.30
C GLY A 86 4.00 -15.65 3.12
N LYS A 87 4.19 -16.41 4.20
CA LYS A 87 4.63 -17.81 4.10
C LYS A 87 3.55 -18.71 3.50
N ILE A 88 2.28 -18.47 3.81
CA ILE A 88 1.17 -19.26 3.26
C ILE A 88 1.08 -19.04 1.74
N THR A 89 1.13 -17.78 1.29
CA THR A 89 1.10 -17.45 -0.14
C THR A 89 2.32 -17.99 -0.88
N SER A 90 3.52 -17.84 -0.29
CA SER A 90 4.77 -18.37 -0.84
C SER A 90 4.77 -19.90 -0.94
N TYR A 91 4.30 -20.61 0.09
CA TYR A 91 4.19 -22.07 0.10
C TYR A 91 3.28 -22.59 -1.02
N ASN A 92 2.18 -21.87 -1.30
CA ASN A 92 1.26 -22.19 -2.38
C ASN A 92 1.64 -21.57 -3.73
N ASN A 93 2.79 -20.89 -3.79
CA ASN A 93 3.31 -20.19 -4.97
C ASN A 93 2.28 -19.25 -5.64
N THR A 94 1.46 -18.57 -4.84
CA THR A 94 0.44 -17.65 -5.31
C THR A 94 0.16 -16.55 -4.30
N ASN A 95 0.02 -15.31 -4.79
CA ASN A 95 -0.44 -14.16 -4.01
C ASN A 95 -1.96 -13.97 -4.10
N TYR A 96 -2.63 -14.84 -4.84
CA TYR A 96 -4.08 -14.76 -5.02
C TYR A 96 -4.79 -15.50 -3.90
N ILE A 97 -5.78 -14.85 -3.31
CA ILE A 97 -6.68 -15.47 -2.35
C ILE A 97 -8.12 -15.43 -2.83
N LYS A 98 -8.90 -16.41 -2.40
CA LYS A 98 -10.35 -16.47 -2.60
C LYS A 98 -11.05 -16.27 -1.26
N VAL A 99 -11.93 -15.30 -1.18
CA VAL A 99 -12.71 -14.97 0.02
C VAL A 99 -14.15 -14.75 -0.38
N ASN A 100 -15.10 -15.47 0.22
CA ASN A 100 -16.53 -15.37 -0.09
C ASN A 100 -16.88 -15.44 -1.59
N ASN A 101 -16.26 -16.37 -2.33
CA ASN A 101 -16.46 -16.54 -3.77
C ASN A 101 -15.94 -15.37 -4.65
N GLU A 102 -15.14 -14.47 -4.08
CA GLU A 102 -14.45 -13.41 -4.80
C GLU A 102 -12.93 -13.61 -4.73
N TYR A 103 -12.22 -13.13 -5.75
CA TYR A 103 -10.77 -13.32 -5.90
C TYR A 103 -10.03 -12.02 -5.72
N TYR A 104 -8.90 -12.08 -5.00
CA TYR A 104 -8.08 -10.94 -4.65
C TYR A 104 -6.61 -11.24 -4.89
N ASN A 105 -5.87 -10.32 -5.50
CA ASN A 105 -4.41 -10.33 -5.51
C ASN A 105 -3.90 -9.51 -4.32
N ILE A 106 -3.11 -10.14 -3.44
CA ILE A 106 -2.58 -9.49 -2.26
C ILE A 106 -1.15 -9.02 -2.53
N HIS A 107 -0.95 -7.72 -2.38
CA HIS A 107 0.35 -7.07 -2.47
C HIS A 107 0.78 -6.67 -1.06
N CYS A 108 1.95 -7.17 -0.65
CA CYS A 108 2.62 -6.73 0.56
C CYS A 108 3.89 -5.99 0.16
N GLU A 109 3.95 -4.70 0.47
CA GLU A 109 5.07 -3.82 0.09
C GLU A 109 5.71 -3.25 1.34
N SER A 110 7.04 -3.19 1.37
CA SER A 110 7.79 -2.46 2.39
C SER A 110 8.39 -1.22 1.73
N ALA A 111 8.03 -0.05 2.22
CA ALA A 111 8.66 1.21 1.86
C ALA A 111 9.68 1.56 2.95
N ASP A 112 10.96 1.59 2.59
CA ASP A 112 12.06 2.02 3.47
C ASP A 112 12.32 3.54 3.36
#